data_AF-A0A1E1WNT5-F1
#
_entry.id   AF-A0A1E1WNT5-F1
#
_cell.length_a   1.000
_cell.length_b   1.000
_cell.length_c   1.000
_cell.angle_alpha   90.00
_cell.angle_beta   90.00
_cell.angle_gamma   90.00
#
_symmetry.space_group_name_H-M   'P 1'
#
loop_
_entity.id
_entity.type
_entity.pdbx_description
1 polymer ?
#
loop_
_entity_poly.entity_id
_entity_poly.type
_entity_poly.pdbx_seq_one_letter_code
_entity_poly.pdbx_strand_id
1 'polypeptide(L)'
;MRIGFVLYWCVFAFHLCKADDVERTETRDGGRRHQWGPGARSGSFVSDSGVQASNEHILLEACNNEPACLQDRVGLEAITQLHRQLDDDANGNVDLSESDDFLREELQYDSGYEKRQRAFHHNDDMHISVKELWEAWLRSEVHNWTVEQTVEWLSQSVDLPQYKTIFLQHKVTGATLPRLAVNNMQYLSNVLGIKDPIHKQKLALKAMDVVLFGPPKEGSRWK
;
A
#
# COMPACT_ATOMS: atom_id res chain seq x y z
N MET A 1 -25.07 -18.27 -16.49
CA MET A 1 -25.95 -17.23 -15.95
C MET A 1 -25.08 -16.05 -15.56
N ARG A 2 -24.91 -15.08 -16.47
CA ARG A 2 -23.97 -13.97 -16.39
C ARG A 2 -24.77 -12.67 -16.39
N ILE A 3 -25.27 -12.24 -15.23
CA ILE A 3 -25.98 -10.96 -15.06
C ILE A 3 -25.67 -10.27 -13.70
N GLY A 4 -24.88 -10.89 -12.81
CA GLY A 4 -24.54 -10.29 -11.50
C GLY A 4 -23.40 -9.25 -11.51
N PHE A 5 -22.51 -9.27 -12.50
CA PHE A 5 -21.27 -8.47 -12.48
C PHE A 5 -21.43 -7.01 -12.92
N VAL A 6 -22.49 -6.68 -13.68
CA VAL A 6 -22.68 -5.32 -14.21
C VAL A 6 -23.51 -4.44 -13.27
N LEU A 7 -24.41 -5.05 -12.48
CA LEU A 7 -25.27 -4.30 -11.57
C LEU A 7 -24.51 -3.75 -10.36
N TYR A 8 -23.50 -4.47 -9.84
CA TYR A 8 -22.72 -4.00 -8.69
C TYR A 8 -21.77 -2.85 -9.06
N TRP A 9 -21.25 -2.82 -10.30
CA TRP A 9 -20.48 -1.70 -10.83
C TRP A 9 -21.35 -0.46 -11.12
N CYS A 10 -22.64 -0.63 -11.45
CA CYS A 10 -23.56 0.50 -11.64
C CYS A 10 -24.05 1.13 -10.33
N VAL A 11 -24.23 0.36 -9.24
CA VAL A 11 -24.64 0.94 -7.93
C VAL A 11 -23.52 1.81 -7.34
N PHE A 12 -22.25 1.46 -7.56
CA PHE A 12 -21.12 2.27 -7.11
C PHE A 12 -20.94 3.56 -7.94
N ALA A 13 -21.29 3.53 -9.24
CA ALA A 13 -21.24 4.72 -10.10
C ALA A 13 -22.42 5.70 -9.88
N PHE A 14 -23.60 5.21 -9.52
CA PHE A 14 -24.77 6.07 -9.28
C PHE A 14 -24.75 6.79 -7.92
N HIS A 15 -24.03 6.27 -6.92
CA HIS A 15 -23.97 6.91 -5.60
C HIS A 15 -23.07 8.15 -5.53
N LEU A 16 -22.36 8.48 -6.61
CA LEU A 16 -21.46 9.64 -6.70
C LEU A 16 -22.08 10.88 -7.39
N CYS A 17 -23.35 10.84 -7.81
CA CYS A 17 -23.93 11.92 -8.63
C CYS A 17 -25.28 12.52 -8.15
N LYS A 18 -25.66 12.36 -6.88
CA LYS A 18 -26.75 13.17 -6.31
C LYS A 18 -26.47 13.55 -4.86
N ALA A 19 -25.86 14.72 -4.69
CA ALA A 19 -26.06 15.58 -3.53
C ALA A 19 -26.97 16.74 -3.95
N ASP A 20 -27.65 17.31 -2.95
CA ASP A 20 -28.61 18.43 -2.97
C ASP A 20 -30.09 18.08 -3.24
N ASP A 21 -30.87 17.93 -2.16
CA ASP A 21 -31.66 19.08 -1.67
C ASP A 21 -32.14 18.92 -0.22
N VAL A 22 -32.33 20.07 0.41
CA VAL A 22 -32.63 20.39 1.82
C VAL A 22 -34.02 19.91 2.28
N GLU A 23 -34.13 19.28 3.46
CA GLU A 23 -35.13 19.64 4.48
C GLU A 23 -34.85 19.03 5.88
N ARG A 24 -35.40 19.70 6.89
CA ARG A 24 -35.09 19.66 8.33
C ARG A 24 -36.19 18.91 9.10
N THR A 25 -35.83 17.94 9.94
CA THR A 25 -36.57 17.63 11.20
C THR A 25 -35.73 16.77 12.14
N GLU A 26 -35.71 17.15 13.42
CA GLU A 26 -35.02 16.50 14.55
C GLU A 26 -35.66 15.18 15.00
N THR A 27 -34.88 14.20 15.47
CA THR A 27 -34.78 13.81 16.91
C THR A 27 -34.04 12.46 17.14
N ARG A 28 -33.19 12.47 18.18
CA ARG A 28 -32.74 11.37 19.09
C ARG A 28 -31.82 10.24 18.61
N ASP A 29 -30.53 10.51 18.88
CA ASP A 29 -29.59 9.77 19.75
C ASP A 29 -29.32 8.26 19.55
N GLY A 30 -28.03 7.93 19.31
CA GLY A 30 -27.46 6.59 19.40
C GLY A 30 -26.43 6.21 18.32
N GLY A 31 -25.15 6.54 18.53
CA GLY A 31 -23.99 5.86 17.90
C GLY A 31 -23.45 6.43 16.58
N ARG A 32 -22.45 7.32 16.65
CA ARG A 32 -21.78 7.91 15.46
C ARG A 32 -20.77 6.95 14.83
N ARG A 33 -21.17 6.44 13.66
CA ARG A 33 -20.32 6.09 12.51
C ARG A 33 -19.98 7.39 11.75
N HIS A 34 -18.73 7.57 11.31
CA HIS A 34 -18.34 8.56 10.30
C HIS A 34 -17.43 7.81 9.31
N GLN A 35 -17.90 7.24 8.19
CA GLN A 35 -18.35 7.87 6.94
C GLN A 35 -17.30 8.83 6.35
N TRP A 36 -16.38 8.25 5.57
CA TRP A 36 -15.43 8.97 4.72
C TRP A 36 -16.17 9.59 3.52
N GLY A 37 -16.06 10.90 3.39
CA GLY A 37 -16.46 11.72 2.24
C GLY A 37 -15.47 12.89 2.11
N PRO A 38 -15.28 13.45 0.90
CA PRO A 38 -14.10 14.27 0.59
C PRO A 38 -14.25 15.69 1.14
N GLY A 39 -13.76 15.91 2.36
CA GLY A 39 -13.49 17.23 2.90
C GLY A 39 -12.15 17.74 2.37
N ALA A 40 -12.18 18.72 1.47
CA ALA A 40 -10.99 19.47 1.09
C ALA A 40 -10.36 20.11 2.35
N ARG A 41 -9.25 19.54 2.84
CA ARG A 41 -8.41 20.18 3.85
C ARG A 41 -7.25 20.85 3.13
N SER A 42 -7.26 22.18 3.22
CA SER A 42 -6.18 23.08 2.87
C SER A 42 -4.83 22.54 3.34
N GLY A 43 -3.84 22.60 2.46
CA GLY A 43 -2.47 22.23 2.76
C GLY A 43 -1.92 23.03 3.94
N SER A 44 -1.73 22.34 5.05
CA SER A 44 -0.74 22.68 6.06
C SER A 44 0.32 21.59 6.00
N PHE A 45 1.44 21.88 5.32
CA PHE A 45 2.67 21.12 5.47
C PHE A 45 3.18 21.37 6.89
N VAL A 46 2.68 20.61 7.85
CA VAL A 46 3.28 20.51 9.17
C VAL A 46 4.45 19.56 8.97
N SER A 47 5.67 20.11 8.95
CA SER A 47 6.89 19.34 9.08
C SER A 47 6.87 18.65 10.45
N ASP A 48 6.40 17.41 10.49
CA ASP A 48 6.38 16.62 11.72
C ASP A 48 7.82 16.23 12.08
N SER A 49 8.43 17.10 12.88
CA SER A 49 9.83 16.96 13.30
C SER A 49 10.05 15.71 14.17
N GLY A 50 8.99 15.19 14.81
CA GLY A 50 9.05 13.97 15.61
C GLY A 50 9.20 12.71 14.76
N VAL A 51 8.48 12.64 13.63
CA VAL A 51 8.55 11.49 12.70
C VAL A 51 9.87 11.46 11.93
N GLN A 52 10.43 12.62 11.58
CA GLN A 52 11.75 12.66 10.97
C GLN A 52 12.83 12.17 11.93
N ALA A 53 12.79 12.55 13.20
CA ALA A 53 13.74 12.10 14.21
C ALA A 53 13.63 10.59 14.49
N SER A 54 12.42 10.04 14.55
CA SER A 54 12.23 8.58 14.71
C SER A 54 12.71 7.81 13.49
N ASN A 55 12.47 8.31 12.27
CA ASN A 55 12.90 7.65 11.05
C ASN A 55 14.43 7.68 10.88
N GLU A 56 15.11 8.75 11.31
CA GLU A 56 16.59 8.79 11.34
C GLU A 56 17.17 7.76 12.32
N HIS A 57 16.56 7.60 13.50
CA HIS A 57 16.96 6.57 14.45
C HIS A 57 16.74 5.15 13.89
N ILE A 58 15.59 4.92 13.26
CA ILE A 58 15.27 3.62 12.62
C ILE A 58 16.27 3.32 11.50
N LEU A 59 16.61 4.29 10.64
CA LEU A 59 17.63 4.11 9.59
C LEU A 59 18.98 3.71 10.18
N LEU A 60 19.46 4.44 11.20
CA LEU A 60 20.76 4.18 11.82
C LEU A 60 20.83 2.77 12.44
N GLU A 61 19.77 2.37 13.14
CA GLU A 61 19.71 1.10 13.85
C GLU A 61 19.49 -0.10 12.90
N ALA A 62 18.52 0.00 11.98
CA ALA A 62 18.19 -1.10 11.07
C ALA A 62 19.24 -1.30 9.96
N CYS A 63 19.87 -0.22 9.49
CA CYS A 63 20.87 -0.30 8.43
C CYS A 63 22.26 -0.71 8.92
N ASN A 64 22.50 -0.86 10.24
CA ASN A 64 23.84 -1.18 10.79
C ASN A 64 24.99 -0.31 10.23
N ASN A 65 24.73 0.98 9.97
CA ASN A 65 25.64 1.91 9.28
C ASN A 65 25.99 1.60 7.81
N GLU A 66 25.21 0.78 7.12
CA GLU A 66 25.42 0.51 5.69
C GLU A 66 25.03 1.73 4.83
N PRO A 67 25.97 2.33 4.08
CA PRO A 67 25.75 3.63 3.43
C PRO A 67 24.68 3.60 2.35
N ALA A 68 24.46 2.47 1.67
CA ALA A 68 23.41 2.34 0.67
C ALA A 68 22.00 2.36 1.30
N CYS A 69 21.83 1.70 2.45
CA CYS A 69 20.58 1.68 3.21
C CYS A 69 20.30 3.01 3.90
N LEU A 70 21.33 3.66 4.45
CA LEU A 70 21.21 4.99 5.07
C LEU A 70 20.79 6.09 4.08
N GLN A 71 21.09 5.92 2.79
CA GLN A 71 20.67 6.86 1.74
C GLN A 71 19.21 6.63 1.30
N ASP A 72 18.58 5.50 1.63
CA ASP A 72 17.21 5.19 1.22
C ASP A 72 16.14 5.79 2.16
N ARG A 73 16.29 7.08 2.45
CA ARG A 73 15.33 7.83 3.28
C ARG A 73 13.93 7.81 2.67
N VAL A 74 13.85 7.78 1.34
CA VAL A 74 12.57 7.81 0.61
C VAL A 74 11.89 6.44 0.61
N GLY A 75 12.67 5.35 0.56
CA GLY A 75 12.17 3.99 0.77
C GLY A 75 11.62 3.81 2.18
N LEU A 76 12.36 4.23 3.21
CA LEU A 76 11.85 4.16 4.59
C LEU A 76 10.58 5.00 4.75
N GLU A 77 10.54 6.23 4.22
CA GLU A 77 9.34 7.06 4.30
C GLU A 77 8.12 6.37 3.66
N ALA A 78 8.32 5.70 2.52
CA ALA A 78 7.27 4.92 1.89
C ALA A 78 6.83 3.72 2.74
N ILE A 79 7.76 3.03 3.40
CA ILE A 79 7.44 1.93 4.32
C ILE A 79 6.74 2.44 5.58
N THR A 80 7.11 3.59 6.14
CA THR A 80 6.38 4.23 7.24
C THR A 80 4.96 4.59 6.80
N GLN A 81 4.77 5.10 5.59
CA GLN A 81 3.44 5.38 5.05
C GLN A 81 2.64 4.11 4.80
N LEU A 82 3.29 3.02 4.42
CA LEU A 82 2.66 1.71 4.26
C LEU A 82 2.22 1.16 5.63
N HIS A 83 3.11 1.21 6.63
CA HIS A 83 2.80 0.82 8.00
C HIS A 83 1.62 1.59 8.57
N ARG A 84 1.56 2.91 8.38
CA ARG A 84 0.40 3.74 8.77
C ARG A 84 -0.91 3.43 8.06
N GLN A 85 -0.86 2.75 6.91
CA GLN A 85 -2.07 2.27 6.23
C GLN A 85 -2.54 0.93 6.80
N LEU A 86 -1.67 0.23 7.53
CA LEU A 86 -1.96 -1.04 8.18
C LEU A 86 -2.31 -0.85 9.67
N ASP A 87 -1.73 0.16 10.32
CA ASP A 87 -1.92 0.53 11.73
C ASP A 87 -3.14 1.45 11.86
N ASP A 88 -4.32 0.86 12.03
CA ASP A 88 -5.63 1.53 11.98
C ASP A 88 -5.89 2.35 13.26
N ASP A 89 -5.42 1.87 14.41
CA ASP A 89 -5.54 2.58 15.69
C ASP A 89 -4.40 3.59 15.94
N ALA A 90 -3.38 3.60 15.08
CA ALA A 90 -2.20 4.46 15.12
C ALA A 90 -1.40 4.34 16.43
N ASN A 91 -1.39 3.16 17.05
CA ASN A 91 -0.64 2.88 18.27
C ASN A 91 0.88 2.71 18.01
N GLY A 92 1.29 2.62 16.74
CA GLY A 92 2.67 2.46 16.31
C GLY A 92 3.07 1.02 15.98
N ASN A 93 2.16 0.06 16.09
CA ASN A 93 2.38 -1.33 15.71
C ASN A 93 1.14 -1.92 15.02
N VAL A 94 1.37 -2.80 14.04
CA VAL A 94 0.30 -3.52 13.35
C VAL A 94 0.07 -4.87 14.02
N ASP A 95 -1.14 -5.12 14.52
CA ASP A 95 -1.50 -6.38 15.19
C ASP A 95 -2.11 -7.44 14.26
N LEU A 96 -2.49 -8.59 14.84
CA LEU A 96 -3.10 -9.70 14.09
C LEU A 96 -4.47 -9.34 13.50
N SER A 97 -5.30 -8.58 14.21
CA SER A 97 -6.60 -8.13 13.72
C SER A 97 -6.45 -7.17 12.55
N GLU A 98 -5.61 -6.15 12.71
CA GLU A 98 -5.37 -5.12 11.70
C GLU A 98 -4.81 -5.72 10.41
N SER A 99 -3.85 -6.64 10.55
CA SER A 99 -3.31 -7.37 9.39
C SER A 99 -4.31 -8.34 8.75
N ASP A 100 -5.26 -8.93 9.49
CA ASP A 100 -6.31 -9.80 8.93
C ASP A 100 -7.33 -8.97 8.13
N ASP A 101 -7.79 -7.86 8.72
CA ASP A 101 -8.76 -6.96 8.10
C ASP A 101 -8.17 -6.37 6.81
N PHE A 102 -6.92 -5.93 6.84
CA PHE A 102 -6.22 -5.45 5.65
C PHE A 102 -6.14 -6.50 4.53
N LEU A 103 -5.79 -7.75 4.84
CA LEU A 103 -5.65 -8.84 3.87
C LEU A 103 -6.98 -9.15 3.17
N ARG A 104 -8.10 -9.08 3.90
CA ARG A 104 -9.44 -9.39 3.39
C ARG A 104 -10.05 -8.21 2.65
N GLU A 105 -9.96 -7.01 3.21
CA GLU A 105 -10.68 -5.84 2.72
C GLU A 105 -9.93 -5.14 1.57
N GLU A 106 -8.61 -4.95 1.70
CA GLU A 106 -7.82 -4.20 0.71
C GLU A 106 -7.24 -5.11 -0.38
N LEU A 107 -6.63 -6.25 0.01
CA LEU A 107 -6.01 -7.19 -0.95
C LEU A 107 -6.98 -8.24 -1.50
N GLN A 108 -8.22 -8.29 -0.99
CA GLN A 108 -9.31 -9.16 -1.47
C GLN A 108 -8.92 -10.64 -1.58
N TYR A 109 -8.17 -11.15 -0.59
CA TYR A 109 -7.83 -12.57 -0.54
C TYR A 109 -9.01 -13.40 -0.01
N ASP A 110 -9.71 -14.10 -0.90
CA ASP A 110 -10.77 -15.06 -0.51
C ASP A 110 -10.22 -16.35 0.13
N SER A 111 -8.94 -16.69 -0.10
CA SER A 111 -8.29 -17.88 0.48
C SER A 111 -6.77 -17.73 0.56
N GLY A 112 -6.15 -18.35 1.57
CA GLY A 112 -4.69 -18.32 1.76
C GLY A 112 -4.15 -17.15 2.58
N TYR A 113 -5.03 -16.28 3.11
CA TYR A 113 -4.66 -15.16 3.97
C TYR A 113 -3.89 -15.61 5.23
N GLU A 114 -4.26 -16.74 5.85
CA GLU A 114 -3.55 -17.27 7.03
C GLU A 114 -2.06 -17.52 6.79
N LYS A 115 -1.66 -17.89 5.56
CA LYS A 115 -0.26 -18.11 5.22
C LYS A 115 0.49 -16.80 5.03
N ARG A 116 -0.20 -15.77 4.53
CA ARG A 116 0.35 -14.42 4.36
C ARG A 116 0.44 -13.72 5.71
N GLN A 117 -0.58 -13.83 6.56
CA GLN A 117 -0.60 -13.33 7.93
C GLN A 117 0.52 -13.97 8.78
N ARG A 118 0.71 -15.30 8.69
CA ARG A 118 1.85 -15.99 9.33
C ARG A 118 3.21 -15.62 8.74
N ALA A 119 3.27 -15.19 7.48
CA ALA A 119 4.51 -14.70 6.89
C ALA A 119 4.82 -13.26 7.34
N PHE A 120 3.78 -12.50 7.66
CA PHE A 120 3.87 -11.14 8.18
C PHE A 120 4.33 -11.14 9.63
N HIS A 121 3.64 -11.91 10.48
CA HIS A 121 3.92 -12.09 11.91
C HIS A 121 4.84 -13.30 12.11
N HIS A 122 6.13 -13.13 11.85
CA HIS A 122 7.12 -14.18 12.07
C HIS A 122 7.29 -14.47 13.58
N ASN A 123 7.66 -15.71 13.96
CA ASN A 123 7.93 -16.10 15.36
C ASN A 123 6.82 -15.83 16.40
N ASP A 124 5.54 -15.79 16.00
CA ASP A 124 4.40 -15.45 16.87
C ASP A 124 4.47 -14.03 17.46
N ASP A 125 5.22 -13.12 16.83
CA ASP A 125 5.17 -11.70 17.15
C ASP A 125 3.75 -11.20 16.93
N MET A 126 3.08 -10.75 17.99
CA MET A 126 1.67 -10.31 17.93
C MET A 126 1.51 -8.91 17.31
N HIS A 127 2.63 -8.21 17.09
CA HIS A 127 2.66 -6.83 16.60
C HIS A 127 3.89 -6.62 15.73
N ILE A 128 3.77 -5.79 14.69
CA ILE A 128 4.87 -5.41 13.79
C ILE A 128 5.06 -3.89 13.82
N SER A 129 6.25 -3.46 14.25
CA SER A 129 6.67 -2.06 14.24
C SER A 129 7.17 -1.62 12.87
N VAL A 130 7.25 -0.29 12.65
CA VAL A 130 7.86 0.30 11.45
C VAL A 130 9.29 -0.23 11.20
N LYS A 131 10.07 -0.40 12.28
CA LYS A 131 11.45 -0.89 12.21
C LYS A 131 11.50 -2.33 11.70
N GLU A 132 10.67 -3.21 12.24
CA GLU A 132 10.62 -4.61 11.82
C GLU A 132 10.16 -4.76 10.38
N LEU A 133 9.18 -3.95 9.95
CA LEU A 133 8.74 -3.93 8.56
C LEU A 133 9.86 -3.47 7.61
N TRP A 134 10.60 -2.42 8.00
CA TRP A 134 11.76 -1.95 7.23
C TRP A 134 12.86 -2.99 7.13
N GLU A 135 13.21 -3.64 8.24
CA GLU A 135 14.22 -4.70 8.24
C GLU A 135 13.78 -5.93 7.41
N ALA A 136 12.51 -6.33 7.51
CA ALA A 136 11.95 -7.41 6.71
C ALA A 136 12.03 -7.08 5.20
N TRP A 137 11.74 -5.82 4.84
CA TRP A 137 11.89 -5.33 3.47
C TRP A 137 13.33 -5.39 2.97
N LEU A 138 14.30 -4.90 3.76
CA LEU A 138 15.72 -4.95 3.40
C LEU A 138 16.24 -6.38 3.21
N ARG A 139 15.75 -7.33 4.02
CA ARG A 139 16.10 -8.75 3.90
C ARG A 139 15.36 -9.46 2.76
N SER A 140 14.38 -8.82 2.14
CA SER A 140 13.57 -9.43 1.08
C SER A 140 14.37 -9.59 -0.23
N GLU A 141 14.08 -10.66 -0.97
CA GLU A 141 14.64 -10.86 -2.32
C GLU A 141 14.21 -9.74 -3.28
N VAL A 142 13.01 -9.20 -3.05
CA VAL A 142 12.40 -8.16 -3.88
C VAL A 142 13.22 -6.88 -3.84
N HIS A 143 13.73 -6.49 -2.66
CA HIS A 143 14.54 -5.28 -2.53
C HIS A 143 15.74 -5.30 -3.51
N ASN A 144 16.31 -6.48 -3.74
CA ASN A 144 17.46 -6.69 -4.61
C ASN A 144 17.10 -6.92 -6.09
N TRP A 145 15.85 -6.73 -6.49
CA TRP A 145 15.44 -6.90 -7.88
C TRP A 145 16.06 -5.86 -8.81
N THR A 146 16.56 -6.35 -9.95
CA THR A 146 17.01 -5.48 -11.04
C THR A 146 15.83 -4.84 -11.77
N VAL A 147 16.13 -3.89 -12.66
CA VAL A 147 15.11 -3.25 -13.49
C VAL A 147 14.43 -4.30 -14.37
N GLU A 148 15.17 -5.25 -14.91
CA GLU A 148 14.65 -6.32 -15.78
C GLU A 148 13.67 -7.21 -15.03
N GLN A 149 14.01 -7.63 -13.80
CA GLN A 149 13.13 -8.43 -12.96
C GLN A 149 11.85 -7.66 -12.57
N THR A 150 11.99 -6.37 -12.28
CA THR A 150 10.84 -5.50 -11.95
C THR A 150 9.91 -5.33 -13.16
N VAL A 151 10.47 -5.21 -14.36
CA VAL A 151 9.74 -5.13 -15.63
C VAL A 151 9.05 -6.45 -15.98
N GLU A 152 9.69 -7.58 -15.68
CA GLU A 152 9.11 -8.91 -15.83
C GLU A 152 7.90 -9.09 -14.89
N TRP A 153 8.06 -8.74 -13.61
CA TRP A 153 6.98 -8.73 -12.61
C TRP A 153 5.79 -7.87 -13.05
N LEU A 154 6.05 -6.64 -13.51
CA LEU A 154 5.03 -5.73 -14.04
C LEU A 154 4.21 -6.37 -15.18
N SER A 155 4.84 -7.25 -15.95
CA SER A 155 4.23 -7.84 -17.14
C SER A 155 3.51 -9.14 -16.85
N GLN A 156 4.09 -9.99 -16.01
CA GLN A 156 3.59 -11.33 -15.72
C GLN A 156 2.67 -11.38 -14.50
N SER A 157 2.94 -10.57 -13.48
CA SER A 157 2.19 -10.59 -12.22
C SER A 157 1.18 -9.43 -12.12
N VAL A 158 1.53 -8.26 -12.66
CA VAL A 158 0.63 -7.08 -12.68
C VAL A 158 -0.21 -7.04 -13.96
N ASP A 159 0.15 -7.78 -15.00
CA ASP A 159 -0.44 -7.74 -16.35
C ASP A 159 -0.51 -6.33 -16.96
N LEU A 160 0.53 -5.51 -16.76
CA LEU A 160 0.62 -4.17 -17.35
C LEU A 160 1.86 -4.02 -18.26
N PRO A 161 2.01 -4.85 -19.31
CA PRO A 161 3.17 -4.81 -20.20
C PRO A 161 3.32 -3.48 -20.97
N GLN A 162 2.27 -2.65 -21.03
CA GLN A 162 2.32 -1.33 -21.67
C GLN A 162 3.24 -0.34 -20.95
N TYR A 163 3.55 -0.55 -19.68
CA TYR A 163 4.41 0.35 -18.88
C TYR A 163 5.87 -0.09 -18.80
N LYS A 164 6.26 -1.17 -19.50
CA LYS A 164 7.64 -1.69 -19.54
C LYS A 164 8.67 -0.60 -19.89
N THR A 165 8.39 0.18 -20.94
CA THR A 165 9.30 1.22 -21.43
C THR A 165 9.50 2.34 -20.41
N ILE A 166 8.44 2.72 -19.70
CA ILE A 166 8.48 3.71 -18.63
C ILE A 166 9.32 3.19 -17.46
N PHE A 167 9.13 1.93 -17.05
CA PHE A 167 9.92 1.33 -15.97
C PHE A 167 11.41 1.24 -16.31
N LEU A 168 11.74 0.90 -17.56
CA LEU A 168 13.12 0.91 -18.05
C LEU A 168 13.72 2.32 -18.08
N GLN A 169 12.97 3.29 -18.62
CA GLN A 169 13.41 4.68 -18.75
C GLN A 169 13.68 5.33 -17.38
N HIS A 170 12.81 5.08 -16.41
CA HIS A 170 12.95 5.58 -15.04
C HIS A 170 13.83 4.70 -14.15
N LYS A 171 14.39 3.61 -14.69
CA LYS A 171 15.25 2.65 -13.97
C LYS A 171 14.61 2.17 -12.66
N VAL A 172 13.35 1.79 -12.73
CA VAL A 172 12.58 1.32 -11.57
C VAL A 172 13.12 -0.04 -11.14
N THR A 173 13.78 -0.09 -9.98
CA THR A 173 14.31 -1.31 -9.35
C THR A 173 13.42 -1.77 -8.19
N GLY A 174 13.73 -2.95 -7.64
CA GLY A 174 13.09 -3.49 -6.44
C GLY A 174 13.01 -2.52 -5.26
N ALA A 175 14.12 -1.86 -4.95
CA ALA A 175 14.21 -0.83 -3.90
C ALA A 175 13.18 0.31 -4.04
N THR A 176 12.68 0.59 -5.25
CA THR A 176 11.69 1.65 -5.47
C THR A 176 10.24 1.20 -5.33
N LEU A 177 9.97 -0.11 -5.18
CA LEU A 177 8.62 -0.67 -5.09
C LEU A 177 7.79 -0.18 -3.89
N PRO A 178 8.35 0.06 -2.69
CA PRO A 178 7.58 0.66 -1.59
C PRO A 178 6.93 1.98 -1.98
N ARG A 179 7.58 2.76 -2.85
CA ARG A 179 7.06 4.05 -3.36
C ARG A 179 5.90 3.88 -4.35
N LEU A 180 5.73 2.69 -4.92
CA LEU A 180 4.58 2.33 -5.75
C LEU A 180 3.40 1.84 -4.91
N ALA A 181 3.67 1.27 -3.74
CA ALA A 181 2.66 0.70 -2.85
C ALA A 181 1.88 1.76 -2.05
N VAL A 182 2.41 2.97 -1.89
CA VAL A 182 1.75 4.04 -1.11
C VAL A 182 0.50 4.61 -1.79
N ASN A 183 -0.55 4.86 -1.00
CA ASN A 183 -1.86 5.33 -1.49
C ASN A 183 -1.82 6.74 -2.12
N ASN A 184 -0.83 7.58 -1.82
CA ASN A 184 -0.77 8.94 -2.37
C ASN A 184 -0.62 8.95 -3.91
N MET A 185 -0.19 7.84 -4.53
CA MET A 185 -0.08 7.66 -6.00
C MET A 185 0.69 8.77 -6.78
N GLN A 186 1.34 9.72 -6.08
CA GLN A 186 2.03 10.85 -6.70
C GLN A 186 3.21 10.37 -7.54
N TYR A 187 3.90 9.33 -7.07
CA TYR A 187 5.01 8.75 -7.82
C TYR A 187 4.51 8.14 -9.14
N LEU A 188 3.40 7.40 -9.12
CA LEU A 188 2.78 6.82 -10.31
C LEU A 188 2.33 7.89 -11.31
N SER A 189 1.73 8.98 -10.82
CA SER A 189 1.20 10.05 -11.66
C SER A 189 2.28 11.00 -12.19
N ASN A 190 3.11 11.52 -11.29
CA ASN A 190 4.03 12.62 -11.60
C ASN A 190 5.37 12.13 -12.14
N VAL A 191 5.83 10.95 -11.71
CA VAL A 191 7.11 10.38 -12.16
C VAL A 191 6.88 9.41 -13.31
N LEU A 192 6.01 8.42 -13.14
CA LEU A 192 5.77 7.41 -14.18
C LEU A 192 4.74 7.83 -15.24
N GLY A 193 4.00 8.93 -15.04
CA GLY A 193 3.03 9.42 -16.02
C GLY A 193 1.80 8.52 -16.21
N ILE A 194 1.51 7.61 -15.27
CA ILE A 194 0.38 6.69 -15.35
C ILE A 194 -0.90 7.45 -14.96
N LYS A 195 -1.73 7.76 -15.96
CA LYS A 195 -2.97 8.53 -15.76
C LYS A 195 -4.17 7.68 -15.38
N ASP A 196 -4.20 6.43 -15.83
CA ASP A 196 -5.33 5.53 -15.63
C ASP A 196 -5.47 5.14 -14.15
N PRO A 197 -6.56 5.51 -13.46
CA PRO A 197 -6.75 5.20 -12.04
C PRO A 197 -6.82 3.70 -11.77
N ILE A 198 -7.33 2.89 -12.70
CA ILE A 198 -7.42 1.43 -12.55
C ILE A 198 -6.03 0.82 -12.57
N HIS A 199 -5.18 1.25 -13.50
CA HIS A 199 -3.80 0.77 -13.57
C HIS A 199 -2.98 1.20 -12.36
N LYS A 200 -3.19 2.42 -11.86
CA LYS A 200 -2.53 2.88 -10.64
C LYS A 200 -2.93 1.99 -9.45
N GLN A 201 -4.22 1.73 -9.27
CA GLN A 201 -4.69 0.89 -8.15
C GLN A 201 -4.15 -0.53 -8.25
N LYS A 202 -4.23 -1.14 -9.43
CA LYS A 202 -3.72 -2.50 -9.66
C LYS A 202 -2.22 -2.59 -9.35
N LEU A 203 -1.45 -1.60 -9.79
CA LEU A 203 -0.01 -1.56 -9.54
C LEU A 203 0.31 -1.33 -8.05
N ALA A 204 -0.43 -0.44 -7.38
CA ALA A 204 -0.25 -0.20 -5.94
C ALA A 204 -0.53 -1.45 -5.11
N LEU A 205 -1.67 -2.12 -5.34
CA LEU A 205 -2.03 -3.36 -4.64
C LEU A 205 -1.00 -4.48 -4.87
N LYS A 206 -0.53 -4.64 -6.10
CA LYS A 206 0.51 -5.63 -6.43
C LYS A 206 1.86 -5.29 -5.81
N ALA A 207 2.26 -4.01 -5.83
CA ALA A 207 3.49 -3.57 -5.19
C ALA A 207 3.44 -3.80 -3.68
N MET A 208 2.29 -3.55 -3.06
CA MET A 208 2.04 -3.81 -1.64
C MET A 208 2.17 -5.29 -1.30
N ASP A 209 1.52 -6.20 -2.04
CA ASP A 209 1.68 -7.66 -1.82
C ASP A 209 3.16 -8.09 -1.91
N VAL A 210 3.90 -7.55 -2.88
CA VAL A 210 5.31 -7.92 -3.06
C VAL A 210 6.23 -7.31 -2.00
N VAL A 211 5.95 -6.10 -1.54
CA VAL A 211 6.71 -5.45 -0.46
C VAL A 211 6.47 -6.15 0.88
N LEU A 212 5.23 -6.55 1.17
CA LEU A 212 4.86 -7.19 2.44
C LEU A 212 5.21 -8.68 2.48
N PHE A 213 5.08 -9.39 1.35
CA PHE A 213 5.12 -10.86 1.32
C PHE A 213 6.16 -11.45 0.36
N GLY A 214 6.97 -10.61 -0.27
CA GLY A 214 8.04 -11.04 -1.17
C GLY A 214 7.58 -11.41 -2.58
N PRO A 215 8.44 -12.06 -3.37
CA PRO A 215 8.17 -12.34 -4.78
C PRO A 215 6.90 -13.21 -4.94
N PRO A 216 6.06 -12.94 -5.97
CA PRO A 216 4.87 -13.75 -6.21
C PRO A 216 5.29 -15.17 -6.55
N LYS A 217 4.82 -16.16 -5.78
CA LYS A 217 5.12 -17.57 -6.04
C LYS A 217 4.44 -17.99 -7.34
N GLU A 218 5.20 -18.63 -8.24
CA GLU A 218 4.69 -19.19 -9.50
C GLU A 218 3.43 -20.03 -9.21
N GLY A 219 2.26 -19.56 -9.67
CA GLY A 219 0.97 -20.19 -9.40
C GLY A 219 -0.06 -19.31 -8.69
N SER A 220 0.33 -18.15 -8.14
CA SER A 220 -0.60 -17.13 -7.62
C SER A 220 -1.23 -16.30 -8.76
N ARG A 221 -1.87 -16.99 -9.71
CA ARG A 221 -2.68 -16.34 -10.73
C ARG A 221 -3.98 -15.90 -10.07
N TRP A 222 -4.06 -14.62 -9.71
CA TRP A 222 -5.29 -13.95 -9.29
C TRP A 222 -6.40 -14.32 -10.28
N LYS A 223 -7.43 -15.00 -9.77
CA LYS A 223 -8.56 -15.49 -10.55
C LYS A 223 -9.79 -14.66 -10.24
#